data_AF-A0A9E2YDD5-F1
#
_entry.id   AF-A0A9E2YDD5-F1
#
_cell.length_a   1.000
_cell.length_b   1.000
_cell.length_c   1.000
_cell.angle_alpha   90.00
_cell.angle_beta   90.00
_cell.angle_gamma   90.00
#
_symmetry.space_group_name_H-M   'P 1'
#
loop_
_entity.id
_entity.type
_entity.pdbx_description
1 polymer ?
#
loop_
_entity_poly.entity_id
_entity_poly.type
_entity_poly.pdbx_seq_one_letter_code
_entity_poly.pdbx_strand_id
1 'polypeptide(L)'
;MAPKFVRAHIRQIAGYTPGEQPAAGDRVIKLNTNENPFPPSPRVLQAIREIEAETLRRYPNPTADIFRDAAAKLLGVQREMIIAGNGSDDILTIATRTFVANGGTLACPSPTYTLYPVLAKLA
;
A
#
# COMPACT_ATOMS: atom_id res chain seq x y z
N MET A 1 -11.56 -15.67 23.11
CA MET A 1 -12.67 -16.12 22.24
C MET A 1 -12.87 -15.06 21.17
N ALA A 2 -12.53 -15.33 19.90
CA ALA A 2 -12.82 -14.37 18.84
C ALA A 2 -14.35 -14.23 18.70
N PRO A 3 -14.91 -13.01 18.64
CA PRO A 3 -16.35 -12.77 18.75
C PRO A 3 -17.14 -13.51 17.66
N LYS A 4 -18.37 -13.93 18.01
CA LYS A 4 -19.29 -14.76 17.20
C LYS A 4 -19.43 -14.31 15.74
N PHE A 5 -19.22 -13.02 15.47
CA PHE A 5 -19.41 -12.36 14.19
C PHE A 5 -18.17 -12.36 13.25
N VAL A 6 -17.01 -12.86 13.70
CA VAL A 6 -15.80 -12.93 12.84
C VAL A 6 -15.90 -14.08 11.84
N ARG A 7 -15.75 -13.80 10.53
CA ARG A 7 -15.68 -14.78 9.42
C ARG A 7 -14.72 -15.93 9.76
N ALA A 8 -15.07 -17.16 9.40
CA ALA A 8 -14.31 -18.35 9.81
C ALA A 8 -12.85 -18.36 9.32
N HIS A 9 -12.58 -18.03 8.05
CA HIS A 9 -11.22 -18.00 7.51
C HIS A 9 -10.36 -16.91 8.17
N ILE A 10 -10.94 -15.78 8.58
CA ILE A 10 -10.20 -14.74 9.32
C ILE A 10 -9.64 -15.27 10.63
N ARG A 11 -10.32 -16.23 11.28
CA ARG A 11 -9.82 -16.88 12.50
C ARG A 11 -8.63 -17.81 12.26
N GLN A 12 -8.41 -18.22 11.02
CA GLN A 12 -7.38 -19.19 10.62
C GLN A 12 -6.16 -18.51 9.96
N ILE A 13 -6.27 -17.22 9.61
CA ILE A 13 -5.18 -16.48 8.97
C ILE A 13 -4.11 -16.14 10.01
N ALA A 14 -2.87 -16.49 9.69
CA ALA A 14 -1.72 -15.81 10.25
C ALA A 14 -1.51 -14.49 9.50
N GLY A 15 -1.44 -13.38 10.24
CA GLY A 15 -1.16 -12.06 9.65
C GLY A 15 0.20 -12.02 8.96
N TYR A 16 0.41 -10.99 8.15
CA TYR A 16 1.71 -10.73 7.54
C TYR A 16 2.76 -10.48 8.64
N THR A 17 3.89 -11.17 8.55
CA THR A 17 5.05 -10.94 9.41
C THR A 17 5.99 -9.95 8.74
N PRO A 18 6.12 -8.71 9.23
CA PRO A 18 7.07 -7.75 8.68
C PRO A 18 8.51 -8.17 8.98
N GLY A 19 9.45 -7.66 8.18
CA GLY A 19 10.87 -7.75 8.49
C GLY A 19 11.22 -6.97 9.75
N GLU A 20 12.24 -7.41 10.47
CA GLU A 20 12.76 -6.78 11.69
C GLU A 20 12.96 -5.27 11.52
N GLN A 21 12.56 -4.49 12.52
CA GLN A 21 12.80 -3.04 12.53
C GLN A 21 13.66 -2.69 13.74
N PRO A 22 14.67 -1.82 13.58
CA PRO A 22 15.44 -1.31 14.71
C PRO A 22 14.54 -0.50 15.66
N ALA A 23 14.86 -0.54 16.96
CA ALA A 23 14.20 0.30 17.93
C ALA A 23 14.65 1.76 17.78
N ALA A 24 13.84 2.68 18.30
CA ALA A 24 14.18 4.09 18.31
C ALA A 24 15.49 4.31 19.11
N GLY A 25 16.51 4.87 18.44
CA GLY A 25 17.82 5.14 19.04
C GLY A 25 18.90 4.11 18.72
N ASP A 26 18.57 2.99 18.08
CA ASP A 26 19.56 2.00 17.67
C ASP A 26 20.49 2.55 16.57
N ARG A 27 21.79 2.27 16.69
CA ARG A 27 22.78 2.57 15.65
C ARG A 27 23.01 1.34 14.79
N VAL A 28 22.22 1.20 13.72
CA VAL A 28 22.33 0.08 12.77
C VAL A 28 22.52 0.59 11.34
N ILE A 29 23.16 -0.23 10.50
CA ILE A 29 23.10 -0.06 9.05
C ILE A 29 21.91 -0.91 8.56
N LYS A 30 20.80 -0.24 8.20
CA LYS A 30 19.55 -0.90 7.81
C LYS A 30 19.57 -1.27 6.33
N LEU A 31 19.53 -2.57 6.02
CA LEU A 31 19.64 -3.11 4.65
C LEU A 31 18.58 -4.17 4.33
N ASN A 32 17.47 -4.21 5.09
CA ASN A 32 16.55 -5.37 5.09
C ASN A 32 15.16 -5.14 4.47
N THR A 33 14.80 -3.90 4.10
CA THR A 33 13.47 -3.58 3.54
C THR A 33 13.51 -2.77 2.24
N ASN A 34 14.63 -2.81 1.51
CA ASN A 34 14.81 -2.16 0.20
C ASN A 34 14.55 -0.64 0.19
N GLU A 35 14.75 0.03 1.32
CA GLU A 35 14.62 1.49 1.40
C GLU A 35 15.70 2.19 0.58
N ASN A 36 15.35 3.34 0.01
CA ASN A 36 16.32 4.16 -0.71
C ASN A 36 17.31 4.80 0.29
N PRO A 37 18.64 4.76 0.04
CA PRO A 37 19.62 5.36 0.94
C PRO A 37 19.66 6.89 0.87
N PHE A 38 19.05 7.50 -0.15
CA PHE A 38 19.02 8.94 -0.35
C PHE A 38 17.74 9.57 0.20
N PRO A 39 17.79 10.84 0.62
CA PRO A 39 16.58 11.60 0.93
C PRO A 39 15.70 11.75 -0.33
N PRO A 40 14.39 12.03 -0.16
CA PRO A 40 13.53 12.36 -1.28
C PRO A 40 13.99 13.67 -1.96
N SER A 41 13.46 13.93 -3.16
CA SER A 41 13.72 15.17 -3.89
C SER A 41 13.47 16.41 -3.00
N PRO A 42 14.32 17.45 -3.05
CA PRO A 42 14.07 18.71 -2.34
C PRO A 42 12.71 19.35 -2.68
N ARG A 43 12.19 19.13 -3.90
CA ARG A 43 10.86 19.59 -4.31
C ARG A 43 9.73 18.90 -3.55
N VAL A 44 9.91 17.62 -3.18
CA VAL A 44 8.94 16.91 -2.33
C VAL A 44 8.94 17.50 -0.92
N LEU A 45 10.12 17.78 -0.36
CA LEU A 45 10.23 18.42 0.95
C LEU A 45 9.61 19.83 0.96
N GLN A 46 9.79 20.58 -0.12
CA GLN A 46 9.15 21.88 -0.29
C GLN A 46 7.63 21.76 -0.36
N ALA A 47 7.09 20.87 -1.21
CA ALA A 47 5.64 20.66 -1.34
C ALA A 47 4.98 20.25 -0.01
N ILE A 48 5.66 19.43 0.80
CA ILE A 48 5.18 19.06 2.14
C ILE A 48 5.15 20.28 3.09
N ARG A 49 6.17 21.14 3.04
CA ARG A 49 6.24 22.35 3.88
C ARG A 49 5.20 23.40 3.51
N GLU A 50 4.76 23.41 2.27
CA GLU A 50 3.72 24.32 1.76
C GLU A 50 2.29 23.87 2.15
N ILE A 51 2.13 22.71 2.79
CA ILE A 51 0.83 22.26 3.31
C ILE A 51 0.45 23.13 4.52
N GLU A 52 -0.55 23.99 4.32
CA GLU A 52 -1.06 24.86 5.38
C GLU A 52 -1.94 24.08 6.37
N ALA A 53 -1.83 24.39 7.67
CA ALA A 53 -2.65 23.76 8.72
C ALA A 53 -4.16 23.85 8.44
N GLU A 54 -4.60 24.92 7.79
CA GLU A 54 -5.97 25.14 7.35
C GLU A 54 -6.46 24.08 6.36
N THR A 55 -5.58 23.58 5.47
CA THR A 55 -5.96 22.54 4.50
C THR A 55 -6.20 21.19 5.16
N LEU A 56 -5.51 20.90 6.28
CA LEU A 56 -5.59 19.64 7.00
C LEU A 56 -6.95 19.41 7.69
N ARG A 57 -7.76 20.46 7.89
CA ARG A 57 -9.12 20.33 8.45
C ARG A 57 -10.17 19.91 7.42
N ARG A 58 -9.77 19.77 6.15
CA ARG A 58 -10.66 19.40 5.03
C ARG A 58 -10.29 18.01 4.51
N TYR A 59 -11.28 17.33 3.93
CA TYR A 59 -10.99 16.11 3.16
C TYR A 59 -10.13 16.44 1.93
N PRO A 60 -9.17 15.57 1.57
CA PRO A 60 -8.42 15.71 0.34
C PRO A 60 -9.30 15.46 -0.89
N ASN A 61 -8.78 15.74 -2.09
CA ASN A 61 -9.44 15.31 -3.32
C ASN A 61 -9.59 13.77 -3.29
N PRO A 62 -10.81 13.24 -3.44
CA PRO A 62 -11.10 11.82 -3.19
C PRO A 62 -10.48 10.87 -4.23
N THR A 63 -10.10 11.37 -5.40
CA THR A 63 -9.57 10.59 -6.53
C THR A 63 -8.10 10.86 -6.80
N ALA A 64 -7.47 11.79 -6.07
CA ALA A 64 -6.08 12.23 -6.29
C ALA A 64 -5.80 12.70 -7.73
N ASP A 65 -6.72 13.45 -8.33
CA ASP A 65 -6.70 13.84 -9.74
C ASP A 65 -5.38 14.48 -10.20
N ILE A 66 -4.81 15.39 -9.41
CA ILE A 66 -3.55 16.07 -9.73
C ILE A 66 -2.40 15.05 -9.89
N PHE A 67 -2.34 14.05 -9.01
CA PHE A 67 -1.35 12.98 -9.11
C PHE A 67 -1.60 12.11 -10.35
N ARG A 68 -2.87 11.72 -10.59
CA ARG A 68 -3.25 10.88 -11.72
C ARG A 68 -2.90 11.53 -13.06
N ASP A 69 -3.11 12.84 -13.19
CA ASP A 69 -2.78 13.60 -14.40
C ASP A 69 -1.26 13.67 -14.63
N ALA A 70 -0.49 13.94 -13.57
CA ALA A 70 0.96 13.96 -13.63
C ALA A 70 1.54 12.58 -13.99
N ALA A 71 1.03 11.52 -13.38
CA ALA A 71 1.43 10.15 -13.65
C ALA A 71 1.06 9.71 -15.08
N ALA A 72 -0.16 10.03 -15.54
CA ALA A 72 -0.62 9.73 -16.88
C ALA A 72 0.25 10.41 -17.95
N LYS A 73 0.57 11.70 -17.75
CA LYS A 73 1.49 12.44 -18.63
C LYS A 73 2.89 11.82 -18.64
N LEU A 74 3.42 11.44 -17.48
CA LEU A 74 4.75 10.82 -17.38
C LEU A 74 4.81 9.47 -18.10
N LEU A 75 3.76 8.66 -17.98
CA LEU A 75 3.69 7.31 -18.52
C LEU A 75 3.16 7.25 -19.96
N GLY A 76 2.62 8.35 -20.50
CA GLY A 76 2.04 8.40 -21.85
C GLY A 76 0.71 7.65 -21.99
N VAL A 77 -0.10 7.61 -20.93
CA VAL A 77 -1.41 6.93 -20.89
C VAL A 77 -2.56 7.89 -20.56
N GLN A 78 -3.79 7.42 -20.65
CA GLN A 78 -4.96 8.19 -20.22
C GLN A 78 -5.11 8.18 -18.69
N ARG A 79 -5.65 9.25 -18.09
CA ARG A 79 -5.82 9.35 -16.62
C ARG A 79 -6.72 8.25 -16.04
N GLU A 80 -7.65 7.76 -16.84
CA GLU A 80 -8.58 6.67 -16.50
C GLU A 80 -7.85 5.34 -16.32
N MET A 81 -6.63 5.20 -16.85
CA MET A 81 -5.76 4.04 -16.67
C MET A 81 -4.94 4.10 -15.37
N ILE A 82 -5.03 5.19 -14.60
CA ILE A 82 -4.30 5.37 -13.34
C ILE A 82 -5.28 5.35 -12.17
N ILE A 83 -5.01 4.48 -11.19
CA ILE A 83 -5.63 4.49 -9.86
C ILE A 83 -4.59 4.91 -8.82
N ALA A 84 -4.98 5.80 -7.90
CA ALA A 84 -4.16 6.16 -6.75
C ALA A 84 -4.57 5.31 -5.54
N GLY A 85 -3.61 4.80 -4.79
CA GLY A 85 -3.82 4.03 -3.56
C GLY A 85 -2.84 4.44 -2.48
N ASN A 86 -3.14 4.15 -1.23
CA ASN A 86 -2.26 4.45 -0.11
C ASN A 86 -1.14 3.40 0.01
N GLY A 87 -0.22 3.41 -0.95
CA GLY A 87 0.73 2.33 -1.18
C GLY A 87 0.16 1.23 -2.09
N SER A 88 1.04 0.44 -2.70
CA SER A 88 0.64 -0.59 -3.67
C SER A 88 -0.17 -1.72 -3.05
N ASP A 89 -0.04 -1.98 -1.75
CA ASP A 89 -0.79 -3.02 -1.03
C ASP A 89 -2.30 -2.76 -1.03
N ASP A 90 -2.70 -1.49 -1.01
CA ASP A 90 -4.09 -1.07 -1.14
C ASP A 90 -4.63 -1.44 -2.54
N ILE A 91 -3.85 -1.16 -3.59
CA ILE A 91 -4.20 -1.53 -4.96
C ILE A 91 -4.26 -3.06 -5.14
N LEU A 92 -3.31 -3.81 -4.55
CA LEU A 92 -3.33 -5.28 -4.55
C LEU A 92 -4.57 -5.84 -3.84
N THR A 93 -4.99 -5.20 -2.73
CA THR A 93 -6.20 -5.56 -2.00
C THR A 93 -7.45 -5.31 -2.84
N ILE A 94 -7.55 -4.14 -3.48
CA ILE A 94 -8.65 -3.79 -4.40
C ILE A 94 -8.71 -4.80 -5.55
N ALA A 95 -7.58 -5.07 -6.21
CA ALA A 95 -7.52 -6.02 -7.32
C ALA A 95 -7.95 -7.42 -6.89
N THR A 96 -7.44 -7.91 -5.75
CA THR A 96 -7.80 -9.23 -5.23
C THR A 96 -9.30 -9.32 -4.93
N ARG A 97 -9.88 -8.33 -4.23
CA ARG A 97 -11.31 -8.31 -3.92
C ARG A 97 -12.22 -8.14 -5.14
N THR A 98 -11.72 -7.51 -6.19
CA THR A 98 -12.48 -7.28 -7.43
C THR A 98 -12.55 -8.55 -8.28
N PHE A 99 -11.45 -9.30 -8.37
CA PHE A 99 -11.32 -10.39 -9.34
C PHE A 99 -11.29 -11.80 -8.73
N VAL A 100 -11.04 -11.95 -7.43
CA VAL A 100 -10.99 -13.25 -6.75
C VAL A 100 -12.23 -13.40 -5.88
N ALA A 101 -13.17 -14.24 -6.34
CA ALA A 101 -14.34 -14.61 -5.55
C ALA A 101 -13.96 -15.40 -4.29
N ASN A 102 -14.86 -15.49 -3.31
CA ASN A 102 -14.67 -16.34 -2.14
C ASN A 102 -14.53 -17.81 -2.59
N GLY A 103 -13.44 -18.48 -2.17
CA GLY A 103 -13.06 -19.81 -2.66
C GLY A 103 -12.39 -19.81 -4.04
N GLY A 104 -12.15 -18.65 -4.64
CA GLY A 104 -11.40 -18.47 -5.87
C GLY A 104 -9.90 -18.72 -5.69
N THR A 105 -9.17 -18.80 -6.81
CA THR A 105 -7.73 -19.09 -6.82
C THR A 105 -6.91 -17.86 -7.24
N LEU A 106 -5.90 -17.51 -6.45
CA LEU A 106 -4.84 -16.56 -6.81
C LEU A 106 -3.55 -17.34 -7.04
N ALA A 107 -2.92 -17.14 -8.20
CA ALA A 107 -1.65 -17.77 -8.56
C ALA A 107 -0.52 -16.73 -8.64
N CYS A 108 0.64 -17.05 -8.07
CA CYS A 108 1.84 -16.23 -8.13
C CYS A 108 3.09 -17.11 -8.16
N PRO A 109 4.24 -16.63 -8.69
CA PRO A 109 5.51 -17.35 -8.61
C PRO A 109 5.94 -17.63 -7.18
N SER A 110 6.84 -18.59 -6.98
CA SER A 110 7.48 -18.86 -5.69
C SER A 110 8.99 -19.03 -5.86
N PRO A 111 9.84 -18.27 -5.15
CA PRO A 111 9.51 -17.27 -4.13
C PRO A 111 9.00 -15.94 -4.70
N THR A 112 8.16 -15.23 -3.94
CA THR A 112 7.65 -13.90 -4.28
C THR A 112 7.24 -13.12 -3.03
N TYR A 113 6.51 -12.01 -3.20
CA TYR A 113 6.00 -11.20 -2.10
C TYR A 113 5.02 -11.98 -1.21
N THR A 114 5.35 -12.10 0.08
CA THR A 114 4.62 -12.91 1.07
C THR A 114 3.24 -12.34 1.45
N LEU A 115 2.89 -11.14 0.96
CA LEU A 115 1.56 -10.57 1.11
C LEU A 115 0.51 -11.28 0.23
N TYR A 116 0.86 -11.78 -0.96
CA TYR A 116 -0.13 -12.36 -1.88
C TYR A 116 -0.93 -13.52 -1.26
N PRO A 117 -0.31 -14.51 -0.57
CA PRO A 117 -1.05 -15.55 0.13
C PRO A 117 -1.94 -15.03 1.26
N VAL A 118 -1.59 -13.90 1.89
CA VAL A 118 -2.42 -13.26 2.92
C VAL A 118 -3.66 -12.64 2.27
N LEU A 119 -3.49 -11.89 1.18
CA LEU A 119 -4.61 -11.28 0.43
C LEU A 119 -5.57 -12.34 -0.10
N ALA A 120 -5.05 -13.45 -0.63
CA ALA A 120 -5.87 -14.56 -1.11
C ALA A 120 -6.75 -15.17 -0.01
N LYS A 121 -6.27 -15.22 1.24
CA LYS A 121 -7.05 -15.72 2.38
C LYS A 121 -8.06 -14.70 2.91
N LEU A 122 -7.86 -13.40 2.65
CA LEU A 122 -8.76 -12.32 3.09
C LEU A 122 -10.00 -12.15 2.18
N ALA A 123 -9.91 -12.59 0.92
CA ALA A 123 -11.01 -12.57 -0.05
C ALA A 123 -12.25 -13.34 0.46
#